data_AF-A0A4Z1HQX0-F1
#
_entry.id   AF-A0A4Z1HQX0-F1
#
_cell.length_a   1.000
_cell.length_b   1.000
_cell.length_c   1.000
_cell.angle_alpha   90.00
_cell.angle_beta   90.00
_cell.angle_gamma   90.00
#
_symmetry.space_group_name_H-M   'P 1'
#
loop_
_entity.id
_entity.type
_entity.pdbx_description
1 polymer ?
#
loop_
_entity_poly.entity_id
_entity_poly.type
_entity_poly.pdbx_seq_one_letter_code
_entity_poly.pdbx_strand_id
1 'polypeptide(L)' 'MLSRIHLIPLLTAETDRDLVRRHWADLKREKELLGSETSPYNSDRYVRPTYAVTPIQVTKD' A
#
# COMPACT_ATOMS: atom_id res chain seq x y z
N MET A 1 -25.91 -9.19 9.58
CA MET A 1 -25.75 -8.78 8.16
C MET A 1 -25.74 -7.25 8.00
N LEU A 2 -26.72 -6.51 8.55
CA LEU A 2 -26.83 -5.04 8.41
C LEU A 2 -25.73 -4.25 9.12
N SER A 3 -25.33 -4.65 10.33
CA SER A 3 -24.24 -4.00 11.08
C SER A 3 -22.97 -3.85 10.26
N ARG A 4 -22.60 -4.89 9.49
CA ARG A 4 -21.43 -4.86 8.61
C ARG A 4 -21.59 -3.83 7.49
N ILE A 5 -22.74 -3.77 6.82
CA ILE A 5 -22.97 -2.84 5.70
C ILE A 5 -22.73 -1.39 6.12
N HIS A 6 -23.19 -1.01 7.32
CA HIS A 6 -23.01 0.34 7.84
C HIS A 6 -21.57 0.65 8.28
N LEU A 7 -20.77 -0.37 8.61
CA LEU A 7 -19.37 -0.20 9.01
C LEU A 7 -18.40 -0.30 7.84
N ILE A 8 -18.77 -0.96 6.74
CA ILE A 8 -17.91 -1.13 5.56
C ILE A 8 -17.29 0.20 5.11
N PRO A 9 -18.03 1.30 4.91
CA PRO A 9 -17.46 2.55 4.39
C PRO A 9 -16.34 3.11 5.28
N LEU A 10 -16.49 2.99 6.60
CA LEU A 10 -15.47 3.43 7.56
C LEU A 10 -14.23 2.54 7.45
N LEU A 11 -14.41 1.22 7.51
CA LEU A 11 -13.31 0.27 7.45
C LEU A 11 -12.56 0.35 6.11
N THR A 12 -13.28 0.49 5.00
CA THR A 12 -12.65 0.63 3.68
C THR A 12 -11.86 1.93 3.57
N ALA A 13 -12.39 3.03 4.09
CA ALA A 13 -11.69 4.31 4.08
C ALA A 13 -10.41 4.29 4.93
N GLU A 14 -10.43 3.60 6.08
CA GLU A 14 -9.23 3.39 6.89
C GLU A 14 -8.19 2.55 6.15
N THR A 15 -8.61 1.43 5.54
CA THR A 15 -7.69 0.59 4.77
C THR A 15 -7.10 1.31 3.56
N ASP A 16 -7.89 2.11 2.85
CA ASP A 16 -7.44 2.83 1.65
C ASP A 16 -6.39 3.89 2.02
N ARG A 17 -6.58 4.62 3.12
CA ARG A 17 -5.58 5.58 3.63
C ARG A 17 -4.26 4.90 3.96
N ASP A 18 -4.33 3.77 4.65
CA ASP A 18 -3.13 3.01 5.02
C ASP A 18 -2.40 2.42 3.81
N LEU A 19 -3.15 1.94 2.81
CA LEU A 19 -2.57 1.42 1.57
C LEU A 19 -1.86 2.52 0.78
N VAL A 20 -2.49 3.68 0.61
CA VAL A 20 -1.89 4.83 -0.09
C VAL A 20 -0.62 5.29 0.62
N ARG A 21 -0.66 5.36 1.97
CA ARG A 21 0.52 5.73 2.77
C ARG A 21 1.69 4.78 2.54
N ARG A 22 1.44 3.46 2.54
CA ARG A 22 2.50 2.46 2.27
C ARG A 22 3.02 2.59 0.84
N HIS A 23 2.12 2.75 -0.13
CA HIS A 23 2.48 2.87 -1.54
C HIS A 23 3.42 4.05 -1.81
N TRP A 24 3.12 5.24 -1.28
CA TRP A 24 4.01 6.39 -1.44
C TRP A 24 5.33 6.25 -0.69
N ALA A 25 5.33 5.58 0.46
CA ALA A 25 6.57 5.29 1.18
C ALA A 25 7.47 4.33 0.38
N ASP A 26 6.89 3.35 -0.29
CA ASP A 26 7.61 2.41 -1.14
C ASP A 26 8.14 3.07 -2.42
N LEU A 27 7.34 3.91 -3.10
CA LEU A 27 7.79 4.68 -4.26
C LEU A 27 8.94 5.64 -3.92
N LYS A 28 8.86 6.32 -2.76
CA LYS A 28 9.95 7.17 -2.29
C LYS A 28 11.22 6.36 -2.05
N ARG A 29 11.10 5.18 -1.43
CA ARG A 29 12.23 4.28 -1.19
C ARG A 29 12.83 3.76 -2.49
N GLU A 30 12.00 3.38 -3.45
CA GLU A 30 12.42 2.94 -4.78
C GLU A 30 13.20 4.05 -5.49
N LYS A 31 12.69 5.28 -5.46
CA LYS A 31 13.36 6.45 -6.01
C LYS A 31 14.72 6.74 -5.36
N GLU A 32 14.83 6.59 -4.05
CA GLU A 32 16.09 6.78 -3.32
C GLU A 32 17.14 5.70 -3.68
N LEU A 33 16.71 4.46 -3.94
CA LEU A 33 17.60 3.32 -4.21
C LEU A 33 17.94 3.16 -5.70
N LEU A 34 16.97 3.35 -6.58
CA LEU A 34 17.07 3.07 -8.02
C LEU A 34 17.08 4.34 -8.88
N GLY A 35 16.76 5.51 -8.31
CA GLY A 35 16.74 6.79 -9.01
C GLY A 35 15.47 7.05 -9.84
N SER A 36 14.56 6.08 -9.96
CA SER A 36 13.31 6.19 -10.69
C SER A 36 12.14 5.52 -9.97
N GLU A 37 10.92 5.92 -10.33
CA GLU A 37 9.67 5.27 -9.93
C GLU A 37 9.19 4.47 -11.14
N THR A 38 9.12 3.14 -11.05
CA THR A 38 8.77 2.29 -12.18
C THR A 38 7.42 1.60 -11.99
N SER A 39 6.55 1.70 -12.99
CA SER A 39 5.32 0.90 -13.05
C SER A 39 5.53 -0.30 -13.98
N PRO A 40 5.22 -1.54 -13.54
CA PRO A 40 5.26 -2.70 -14.41
C PRO A 40 4.07 -2.76 -15.39
N TYR A 41 3.08 -1.88 -15.24
CA TYR A 41 1.87 -1.87 -16.06
C TYR A 41 1.92 -0.76 -17.10
N ASN A 42 1.51 -1.09 -18.34
CA ASN A 42 1.46 -0.16 -19.48
C ASN A 42 0.22 0.77 -19.47
N SER A 43 -0.50 0.86 -18.36
CA SER A 43 -1.72 1.66 -18.22
C SER A 43 -1.65 2.56 -17.01
N ASP A 44 -2.27 3.75 -17.08
CA ASP A 44 -2.32 4.72 -15.97
C ASP A 44 -3.26 4.31 -14.83
N ARG A 45 -3.85 3.11 -14.87
CA ARG A 45 -4.73 2.60 -13.82
C ARG A 45 -3.91 2.25 -12.59
N TYR A 46 -4.36 2.72 -11.43
CA TYR A 46 -3.82 2.27 -10.15
C TYR A 46 -4.07 0.77 -9.93
N VAL A 47 -2.99 0.05 -9.65
CA VAL A 47 -3.02 -1.36 -9.26
C VAL A 47 -2.46 -1.49 -7.85
N ARG A 48 -3.20 -2.17 -6.97
CA ARG A 48 -2.76 -2.39 -5.59
C ARG A 48 -1.51 -3.29 -5.60
N PRO A 49 -0.44 -2.94 -4.87
CA PRO A 49 0.71 -3.82 -4.71
C PRO A 49 0.32 -5.17 -4.11
N THR A 50 0.79 -6.25 -4.73
CA THR A 50 0.50 -7.63 -4.27
C THR A 50 1.38 -8.05 -3.08
N TYR A 51 2.62 -7.55 -3.04
CA TYR A 51 3.62 -7.91 -2.03
C TYR A 51 4.10 -6.67 -1.30
N ALA A 52 4.27 -6.78 0.01
CA ALA A 52 4.91 -5.77 0.83
C ALA A 52 6.28 -6.28 1.27
N VAL A 53 7.30 -5.42 1.21
CA VAL A 53 8.63 -5.75 1.73
C VAL A 53 8.53 -5.83 3.26
N THR A 54 8.84 -7.00 3.81
CA THR A 54 8.91 -7.21 5.26
C THR A 54 10.36 -7.12 5.72
N PRO A 55 10.63 -6.55 6.92
CA PRO A 55 11.99 -6.44 7.42
C PRO A 55 12.58 -7.83 7.70
N ILE A 56 13.85 -8.02 7.35
CA ILE A 56 14.55 -9.31 7.51
C ILE A 56 14.80 -9.66 8.98
N GLN A 57 14.93 -8.65 9.84
CA GLN A 57 15.04 -8.77 11.28
C GLN A 57 13.87 -8.01 11.90
N VAL A 58 12.99 -8.73 12.59
CA VAL A 58 11.99 -8.15 13.46
C VAL A 58 12.62 -8.10 14.84
N THR A 59 12.79 -6.92 15.44
CA THR A 59 13.10 -6.82 16.87
C THR A 59 11.94 -7.46 17.62
N LYS A 60 12.20 -8.63 18.22
CA LYS A 60 11.29 -9.26 19.16
C LYS A 60 11.45 -8.53 20.49
N ASP A 61 10.39 -7.85 20.91
CA ASP A 61 10.17 -7.52 22.32
C ASP A 61 9.65 -8.75 23.06
#